data_AF-J1ZXE9-F1
#
_entry.id   AF-J1ZXE9-F1
#
_cell.length_a   1.000
_cell.length_b   1.000
_cell.length_c   1.000
_cell.angle_alpha   90.00
_cell.angle_beta   90.00
_cell.angle_gamma   90.00
#
_symmetry.space_group_name_H-M   'P 1'
#
loop_
_entity.id
_entity.type
_entity.pdbx_description
1 polymer ?
#
loop_
_entity_poly.entity_id
_entity_poly.type
_entity_poly.pdbx_seq_one_letter_code
_entity_poly.pdbx_strand_id
1 'polypeptide(L)'
;MGSGGERGGPLIITEDEKLLDDLVRLCAAAGAMPEVAHGLPARKGEWEAPPLVIVGADCARRLGGAGRRAGVLLTGRDADDPDLWRQAVALGAERVLA
;
A
#
# COMPACT_ATOMS: atom_id res chain seq x y z
N MET A 1 28.82 -0.21 -10.02
CA MET A 1 28.21 -1.25 -10.87
C MET A 1 27.14 -1.94 -10.04
N GLY A 2 25.88 -1.88 -10.46
CA GLY A 2 24.72 -2.35 -9.69
C GLY A 2 23.51 -1.50 -10.02
N SER A 3 22.93 -1.73 -11.19
CA SER A 3 21.82 -1.00 -11.77
C SER A 3 20.56 -1.08 -10.91
N GLY A 4 20.31 -0.08 -10.07
CA GLY A 4 18.99 0.15 -9.46
C GLY A 4 18.08 0.86 -10.46
N GLY A 5 17.91 0.27 -11.65
CA GLY A 5 17.15 0.90 -12.73
C GLY A 5 15.71 1.14 -12.29
N GLU A 6 15.30 2.40 -12.28
CA GLU A 6 13.92 2.90 -12.46
C GLU A 6 12.80 1.99 -11.92
N ARG A 7 12.98 1.40 -10.73
CA ARG A 7 11.88 0.72 -10.05
C ARG A 7 11.07 1.85 -9.46
N GLY A 8 9.87 2.08 -10.00
CA GLY A 8 8.92 3.07 -9.47
C GLY A 8 8.83 2.97 -7.96
N GLY A 9 8.54 4.08 -7.29
CA GLY A 9 8.47 4.07 -5.83
C GLY A 9 7.27 3.29 -5.29
N PRO A 10 7.11 3.23 -3.97
CA PRO A 10 5.98 2.55 -3.36
C PRO A 10 4.66 3.19 -3.79
N LEU A 11 3.64 2.38 -4.05
CA LEU A 11 2.29 2.87 -4.27
C LEU A 11 1.55 2.94 -2.93
N ILE A 12 1.00 4.10 -2.61
CA ILE A 12 0.17 4.32 -1.42
C ILE A 12 -1.29 4.44 -1.85
N ILE A 13 -2.17 3.65 -1.24
CA ILE A 13 -3.61 3.68 -1.46
C ILE A 13 -4.32 3.97 -0.14
N THR A 14 -4.76 5.22 0.04
CA THR A 14 -5.48 5.68 1.23
C THR A 14 -6.28 6.95 0.90
N GLU A 15 -7.43 7.11 1.56
CA GLU A 15 -8.22 8.35 1.65
C GLU A 15 -7.97 9.06 2.99
N ASP A 16 -7.27 8.45 3.95
CA ASP A 16 -6.83 9.09 5.20
C ASP A 16 -5.63 10.01 4.93
N GLU A 17 -5.88 11.32 4.93
CA GLU A 17 -4.87 12.36 4.69
C GLU A 17 -3.76 12.39 5.75
N LYS A 18 -4.06 12.03 7.00
CA LYS A 18 -3.05 12.02 8.08
C LYS A 18 -2.09 10.85 7.89
N LEU A 19 -2.63 9.67 7.61
CA LEU A 19 -1.83 8.51 7.28
C LEU A 19 -1.00 8.76 6.02
N LEU A 20 -1.58 9.41 5.00
CA LEU A 20 -0.87 9.76 3.79
C LEU A 20 0.34 10.68 4.07
N ASP A 21 0.16 11.74 4.84
CA ASP A 21 1.24 12.66 5.22
C ASP A 21 2.38 11.93 5.94
N ASP A 22 2.05 11.07 6.90
CA ASP A 22 3.02 10.25 7.63
C ASP A 22 3.79 9.30 6.70
N LEU A 23 3.08 8.59 5.80
CA LEU A 23 3.70 7.65 4.86
C LEU A 23 4.58 8.35 3.82
N VAL A 24 4.15 9.51 3.29
CA VAL A 24 4.95 10.33 2.37
C VAL A 24 6.22 10.81 3.06
N ARG A 25 6.11 11.28 4.30
CA ARG A 25 7.26 11.69 5.11
C ARG A 25 8.24 10.53 5.35
N LEU A 26 7.74 9.33 5.64
CA LEU A 26 8.57 8.13 5.81
C LEU A 26 9.27 7.73 4.51
N CYS A 27 8.58 7.77 3.37
CA CYS A 27 9.18 7.48 2.07
C CYS A 27 10.31 8.48 1.76
N ALA A 28 10.08 9.76 1.99
CA ALA A 28 11.09 10.80 1.81
C ALA A 28 12.33 10.56 2.69
N ALA A 29 12.14 10.19 3.95
CA ALA A 29 13.24 9.83 4.86
C ALA A 29 14.04 8.60 4.37
N ALA A 30 13.39 7.69 3.64
CA ALA A 30 14.02 6.52 3.02
C ALA A 30 14.59 6.79 1.61
N GLY A 31 14.45 8.01 1.07
CA GLY A 31 14.88 8.34 -0.29
C GLY A 31 14.00 7.74 -1.39
N ALA A 32 12.75 7.38 -1.07
CA ALA A 32 11.77 6.85 -2.01
C ALA A 32 10.71 7.90 -2.35
N MET A 33 10.27 7.93 -3.62
CA MET A 33 9.21 8.82 -4.08
C MET A 33 7.92 8.01 -4.28
N PRO A 34 6.92 8.10 -3.38
CA PRO A 34 5.73 7.30 -3.50
C PRO A 34 4.82 7.80 -4.63
N GLU A 35 4.11 6.88 -5.26
CA GLU A 35 2.92 7.17 -6.05
C GLU A 35 1.69 7.08 -5.15
N VAL A 36 0.70 7.97 -5.35
CA VAL A 36 -0.51 8.00 -4.51
C VAL A 36 -1.73 7.75 -5.37
N ALA A 37 -2.55 6.77 -4.99
CA ALA A 37 -3.83 6.49 -5.61
C ALA A 37 -4.96 6.59 -4.59
N HIS A 38 -6.03 7.27 -4.98
CA HIS A 38 -7.26 7.35 -4.19
C HIS A 38 -8.25 6.29 -4.69
N GLY A 39 -8.02 5.04 -4.28
CA GLY A 39 -8.88 3.90 -4.62
C GLY A 39 -8.20 2.82 -5.50
N LEU A 40 -9.02 2.00 -6.16
CA LEU A 40 -8.55 0.92 -7.03
C LEU A 40 -7.74 1.51 -8.20
N PRO A 41 -6.52 1.01 -8.46
CA PRO A 41 -5.77 1.42 -9.64
C PRO A 41 -6.59 1.15 -10.90
N ALA A 42 -6.84 2.21 -11.68
CA ALA A 42 -7.79 2.16 -12.79
C ALA A 42 -7.18 1.54 -14.06
N ARG A 43 -5.85 1.53 -14.16
CA ARG A 43 -5.14 0.99 -15.32
C ARG A 43 -4.53 -0.37 -15.01
N LYS A 44 -4.64 -1.26 -16.00
CA LYS A 44 -4.00 -2.58 -15.97
C LYS A 44 -2.48 -2.41 -15.80
N GLY A 45 -1.95 -2.93 -14.69
CA GLY A 45 -0.52 -2.88 -14.37
C GLY A 45 -0.13 -1.89 -13.26
N GLU A 46 -0.96 -0.90 -12.92
CA GLU A 46 -0.67 0.01 -11.79
C GLU A 46 -0.61 -0.71 -10.44
N TRP A 47 -1.39 -1.80 -10.30
CA TRP A 47 -1.33 -2.67 -9.12
C TRP A 47 -0.06 -3.54 -9.10
N GLU A 48 0.53 -3.89 -10.25
CA GLU A 48 1.64 -4.86 -10.36
C GLU A 48 3.02 -4.20 -10.53
N ALA A 49 3.07 -2.98 -11.07
CA ALA A 49 4.31 -2.26 -11.36
C ALA A 49 5.12 -1.83 -10.12
N PRO A 50 4.49 -1.32 -9.04
CA PRO A 50 5.24 -0.86 -7.87
C PRO A 50 5.98 -2.02 -7.19
N PRO A 51 7.16 -1.83 -6.59
CA PRO A 51 7.85 -2.87 -5.83
C PRO A 51 7.19 -3.13 -4.46
N LEU A 52 6.44 -2.16 -3.94
CA LEU A 52 5.72 -2.20 -2.67
C LEU A 52 4.38 -1.46 -2.84
N VAL A 53 3.32 -2.02 -2.28
CA VAL A 53 1.99 -1.39 -2.23
C VAL A 53 1.57 -1.27 -0.77
N ILE A 54 1.31 -0.05 -0.31
CA ILE A 54 0.85 0.26 1.04
C ILE A 54 -0.62 0.66 0.97
N VAL A 55 -1.47 -0.05 1.68
CA VAL A 55 -2.92 0.12 1.67
C VAL A 55 -3.38 0.54 3.05
N GLY A 56 -4.14 1.64 3.12
CA GLY A 56 -4.86 2.03 4.34
C GLY A 56 -6.11 1.18 4.58
N ALA A 57 -6.42 0.93 5.86
CA ALA A 57 -7.59 0.16 6.29
C ALA A 57 -8.92 0.71 5.74
N ASP A 58 -9.01 2.02 5.54
CA ASP A 58 -10.12 2.75 4.93
C ASP A 58 -10.40 2.28 3.48
N CYS A 59 -9.36 1.90 2.74
CA CYS A 59 -9.46 1.47 1.34
C CYS A 59 -9.48 -0.06 1.18
N ALA A 60 -8.95 -0.81 2.16
CA ALA A 60 -8.70 -2.25 2.05
C ALA A 60 -9.95 -3.07 1.64
N ARG A 61 -11.12 -2.74 2.19
CA ARG A 61 -12.38 -3.43 1.86
C ARG A 61 -12.76 -3.31 0.38
N ARG A 62 -12.42 -2.19 -0.26
CA ARG A 62 -12.73 -1.96 -1.69
C ARG A 62 -11.74 -2.69 -2.61
N LEU A 63 -10.58 -3.08 -2.09
CA LEU A 63 -9.48 -3.69 -2.85
C LEU A 63 -9.47 -5.22 -2.84
N GLY A 64 -10.44 -5.89 -2.20
CA GLY A 64 -10.50 -7.36 -2.05
C GLY A 64 -10.54 -8.19 -3.34
N GLY A 65 -10.46 -7.56 -4.52
CA GLY A 65 -10.37 -8.21 -5.84
C GLY A 65 -9.21 -7.70 -6.72
N ALA A 66 -8.29 -6.88 -6.18
CA ALA A 66 -7.19 -6.29 -6.95
C ALA A 66 -6.17 -7.32 -7.49
N GLY A 67 -6.20 -8.56 -6.97
CA GLY A 67 -5.28 -9.64 -7.33
C GLY A 67 -4.17 -9.79 -6.28
N ARG A 68 -3.76 -11.04 -6.02
CA ARG A 68 -2.70 -11.31 -5.03
C ARG A 68 -1.33 -11.08 -5.65
N ARG A 69 -0.48 -10.32 -4.95
CA ARG A 69 0.93 -10.09 -5.29
C ARG A 69 1.77 -9.98 -4.03
N ALA A 70 3.08 -10.20 -4.18
CA ALA A 70 4.03 -9.96 -3.09
C ALA A 70 4.23 -8.44 -2.86
N GLY A 71 4.66 -8.09 -1.64
CA GLY A 71 4.93 -6.70 -1.28
C GLY A 71 3.68 -5.86 -1.04
N VAL A 72 2.58 -6.45 -0.56
CA VAL A 72 1.40 -5.71 -0.12
C VAL A 72 1.43 -5.54 1.39
N LEU A 73 1.34 -4.30 1.85
CA LEU A 73 1.29 -3.91 3.24
C LEU A 73 -0.07 -3.32 3.55
N LEU A 74 -0.77 -3.85 4.54
CA LEU A 74 -1.96 -3.20 5.09
C LEU A 74 -1.57 -2.39 6.32
N THR A 75 -2.02 -1.15 6.42
CA THR A 75 -1.79 -0.30 7.59
C THR A 75 -3.11 0.24 8.13
N GLY A 76 -3.28 0.18 9.44
CA GLY A 76 -4.44 0.69 10.15
C GLY A 76 -4.03 1.56 11.32
N ARG A 77 -5.01 2.03 12.09
CA ARG A 77 -4.77 2.80 13.32
C ARG A 77 -4.72 1.90 14.56
N ASP A 78 -5.21 0.67 14.44
CA ASP A 78 -5.33 -0.29 15.53
C ASP A 78 -5.05 -1.71 15.01
N ALA A 79 -3.97 -2.32 15.47
CA ALA A 79 -3.58 -3.68 15.08
C ALA A 79 -4.40 -4.75 15.80
N ASP A 80 -5.08 -4.40 16.89
CA ASP A 80 -5.94 -5.32 17.63
C ASP A 80 -7.35 -5.39 17.02
N ASP A 81 -7.64 -4.60 15.98
CA ASP A 81 -8.89 -4.65 15.23
C ASP A 81 -9.00 -5.94 14.38
N PRO A 82 -9.93 -6.86 14.71
CA PRO A 82 -10.12 -8.10 13.95
C PRO A 82 -10.60 -7.88 12.51
N ASP A 83 -11.22 -6.73 12.22
CA ASP A 83 -11.61 -6.37 10.85
C ASP A 83 -10.38 -6.06 9.98
N LEU A 84 -9.34 -5.44 10.54
CA LEU A 84 -8.08 -5.17 9.84
C LEU A 84 -7.41 -6.47 9.38
N TRP A 85 -7.36 -7.48 10.25
CA TRP A 85 -6.82 -8.79 9.92
C TRP A 85 -7.63 -9.53 8.86
N ARG A 86 -8.98 -9.48 8.93
CA ARG A 86 -9.83 -10.07 7.91
C ARG A 86 -9.64 -9.41 6.54
N GLN A 87 -9.49 -8.09 6.53
CA GLN A 87 -9.19 -7.33 5.32
C GLN A 87 -7.80 -7.69 4.75
N ALA A 88 -6.79 -7.85 5.61
CA ALA A 88 -5.45 -8.27 5.20
C ALA A 88 -5.47 -9.61 4.46
N VAL A 89 -6.19 -10.60 5.02
CA VAL A 89 -6.34 -11.93 4.41
C VAL A 89 -7.07 -11.84 3.07
N ALA A 90 -8.17 -11.08 3.01
CA ALA A 90 -8.93 -10.90 1.78
C ALA A 90 -8.12 -10.21 0.67
N LEU A 91 -7.28 -9.24 1.05
CA LEU A 91 -6.38 -8.52 0.15
C LEU A 91 -5.15 -9.36 -0.25
N GLY A 92 -4.81 -10.40 0.53
CA GLY A 92 -3.54 -11.11 0.38
C GLY A 92 -2.34 -10.29 0.83
N ALA A 93 -2.53 -9.42 1.83
CA ALA A 93 -1.47 -8.59 2.41
C ALA A 93 -0.40 -9.49 3.05
N GLU A 94 0.86 -9.14 2.80
CA GLU A 94 2.01 -9.86 3.34
C GLU A 94 2.24 -9.48 4.80
N ARG A 95 2.02 -8.22 5.16
CA ARG A 95 2.09 -7.75 6.55
C ARG A 95 1.00 -6.73 6.87
N VAL A 96 0.64 -6.68 8.15
CA VAL A 96 -0.25 -5.69 8.76
C VAL A 96 0.56 -4.84 9.73
N LEU A 97 0.44 -3.52 9.67
CA LEU A 97 1.01 -2.57 10.62
C LEU A 97 -0.10 -1.71 11.26
N ALA A 98 0.11 -1.31 12.52
CA ALA A 98 -0.65 -0.25 13.16
C ALA A 98 0.25 0.52 14.13
#